data_AF-A0A1L9NXM1-F1
#
_entry.id   AF-A0A1L9NXM1-F1
#
_cell.length_a   1.000
_cell.length_b   1.000
_cell.length_c   1.000
_cell.angle_alpha   90.00
_cell.angle_beta   90.00
_cell.angle_gamma   90.00
#
_symmetry.space_group_name_H-M   'P 1'
#
loop_
_entity.id
_entity.type
_entity.pdbx_description
1 polymer ?
#
loop_
_entity_poly.entity_id
_entity_poly.type
_entity_poly.pdbx_seq_one_letter_code
_entity_poly.pdbx_strand_id
1 'polypeptide(L)'
;MPLSHTAAAALGKLAQGKDPEAPLFPNYAKDRGADSCSAMLMKRLRSVITDKKLTMHSLRHRMKDKLRNTGCPEAISLAILGHSTNTVATNYGSGYALEVMREHLEKTWT
;
A
#
# COMPACT_ATOMS: atom_id res chain seq x y z
N MET A 1 -2.41 0.61 -8.68
CA MET A 1 -2.94 0.74 -7.30
C MET A 1 -3.45 2.15 -7.07
N PRO A 2 -4.76 2.33 -6.84
CA PRO A 2 -5.35 3.64 -6.53
C PRO A 2 -4.83 4.21 -5.20
N LEU A 3 -4.64 5.53 -5.14
CA LEU A 3 -4.18 6.25 -3.95
C LEU A 3 -5.28 7.17 -3.43
N SER A 4 -5.31 7.37 -2.10
CA SER A 4 -6.19 8.38 -1.51
C SER A 4 -5.79 9.78 -1.95
N HIS A 5 -6.74 10.73 -1.95
CA HIS A 5 -6.47 12.13 -2.29
C HIS A 5 -5.30 12.71 -1.50
N THR A 6 -5.23 12.44 -0.19
CA THR A 6 -4.16 12.91 0.68
C THR A 6 -2.81 12.30 0.29
N ALA A 7 -2.76 11.00 0.00
CA ALA A 7 -1.52 10.34 -0.42
C ALA A 7 -1.05 10.84 -1.79
N ALA A 8 -1.97 10.99 -2.75
CA ALA A 8 -1.67 11.53 -4.07
C ALA A 8 -1.15 12.98 -3.98
N ALA A 9 -1.78 13.83 -3.17
CA ALA A 9 -1.32 15.21 -2.96
C ALA A 9 0.07 15.26 -2.31
N ALA A 10 0.34 14.41 -1.31
CA ALA A 10 1.64 14.34 -0.66
C ALA A 10 2.74 13.87 -1.63
N LEU A 11 2.46 12.86 -2.45
CA LEU A 11 3.41 12.38 -3.46
C LEU A 11 3.62 13.42 -4.57
N GLY A 12 2.56 14.11 -5.01
CA GLY A 12 2.66 15.16 -6.01
C GLY A 12 3.59 16.29 -5.55
N LYS A 13 3.46 16.74 -4.29
CA LYS A 13 4.39 17.71 -3.69
C LYS A 13 5.82 17.19 -3.63
N LEU A 14 6.00 15.92 -3.30
CA LEU A 14 7.33 15.30 -3.22
C LEU A 14 7.99 15.11 -4.60
N ALA A 15 7.19 14.92 -5.65
CA ALA A 15 7.64 14.69 -7.02
C ALA A 15 7.94 16.00 -7.77
N GLN A 16 7.42 17.14 -7.29
CA GLN A 16 7.58 18.43 -7.96
C GLN A 16 9.06 18.78 -8.15
N GLY A 17 9.44 19.10 -9.40
CA GLY A 17 10.82 19.48 -9.76
C GLY A 17 11.82 18.33 -9.77
N LYS A 18 11.37 17.08 -9.63
CA LYS A 18 12.20 15.88 -9.80
C LYS A 18 12.07 15.33 -11.21
N ASP A 19 13.13 14.66 -11.64
CA ASP A 19 13.12 13.83 -12.85
C ASP A 19 12.03 12.74 -12.74
N PRO A 20 11.08 12.64 -13.69
CA PRO A 20 10.04 11.62 -13.69
C PRO A 20 10.56 10.18 -13.63
N GLU A 21 11.75 9.91 -14.16
CA GLU A 21 12.35 8.57 -14.18
C GLU A 21 13.21 8.28 -12.95
N ALA A 22 13.52 9.32 -12.15
CA ALA A 22 14.32 9.14 -10.94
C ALA A 22 13.49 8.55 -9.79
N PRO A 23 14.10 7.72 -8.93
CA PRO A 23 13.41 7.19 -7.75
C PRO A 23 12.89 8.32 -6.84
N LEU A 24 11.61 8.26 -6.48
CA LEU A 24 10.99 9.28 -5.60
C LEU A 24 11.68 9.40 -4.23
N PHE A 25 12.20 8.26 -3.74
CA PHE A 25 12.91 8.11 -2.45
C PHE A 25 14.34 7.57 -2.67
N PRO A 26 15.29 8.42 -3.11
CA PRO A 26 16.62 7.97 -3.53
C PRO A 26 17.43 7.28 -2.42
N ASN A 27 17.24 7.67 -1.16
CA ASN A 27 17.92 7.06 0.00
C ASN A 27 17.62 5.56 0.18
N TYR A 28 16.51 5.08 -0.39
CA TYR A 28 16.05 3.70 -0.32
C TYR A 28 16.12 2.98 -1.67
N ALA A 29 16.58 3.65 -2.74
CA ALA A 29 16.72 3.08 -4.08
C ALA A 29 18.09 2.38 -4.23
N LYS A 30 18.36 1.43 -3.33
CA LYS A 30 19.63 0.68 -3.25
C LYS A 30 19.39 -0.73 -2.76
N ASP A 31 20.41 -1.57 -2.82
CA ASP A 31 20.33 -2.91 -2.25
C ASP A 31 19.95 -2.84 -0.76
N ARG A 32 19.04 -3.74 -0.36
CA ARG A 32 18.39 -3.75 0.97
C ARG A 32 17.73 -2.42 1.38
N GLY A 33 17.43 -1.54 0.43
CA GLY A 33 16.80 -0.25 0.69
C GLY A 33 15.42 -0.37 1.37
N ALA A 34 14.66 -1.42 1.02
CA ALA A 34 13.38 -1.75 1.64
C ALA A 34 13.50 -2.04 3.15
N ASP A 35 14.57 -2.73 3.58
CA ASP A 35 14.82 -3.00 5.00
C ASP A 35 15.11 -1.69 5.75
N SER A 36 15.93 -0.83 5.15
CA SER A 36 16.28 0.47 5.76
C SER A 36 15.07 1.41 5.85
N CYS A 37 14.18 1.39 4.85
CA CYS A 37 12.90 2.10 4.88
C CYS A 37 12.01 1.56 6.00
N SER A 38 11.88 0.24 6.11
CA SER A 38 11.10 -0.43 7.16
C SER A 38 11.62 -0.10 8.56
N ALA A 39 12.94 -0.08 8.75
CA ALA A 39 13.57 0.28 10.02
C ALA A 39 13.31 1.75 10.40
N MET A 40 13.41 2.68 9.44
CA MET A 40 13.07 4.09 9.65
C MET A 40 11.60 4.27 10.01
N LEU A 41 10.69 3.60 9.29
CA LEU A 41 9.26 3.66 9.57
C LEU A 41 8.92 3.06 10.93
N MET A 42 9.56 1.95 11.32
CA MET A 42 9.42 1.38 12.67
C MET A 42 9.84 2.37 13.75
N LYS A 43 10.95 3.11 13.59
CA LYS A 43 11.37 4.14 14.56
C LYS A 43 10.29 5.21 14.74
N ARG A 44 9.69 5.68 13.65
CA ARG A 44 8.56 6.63 13.69
C ARG A 44 7.30 6.00 14.31
N LEU A 45 7.00 4.75 13.99
CA LEU A 45 5.85 4.04 14.55
C LEU A 45 5.94 3.97 16.08
N ARG A 46 7.14 3.70 16.61
CA ARG A 46 7.41 3.60 18.05
C ARG A 46 7.33 4.94 18.80
N SER A 47 7.32 6.08 18.11
CA SER A 47 7.06 7.37 18.76
C SER A 47 5.58 7.64 18.99
N VAL A 48 4.68 6.85 18.38
CA VAL A 48 3.22 7.04 18.46
C VAL A 48 2.54 5.82 19.09
N ILE A 49 3.05 4.61 18.83
CA ILE A 49 2.47 3.34 19.28
C ILE A 49 3.39 2.67 20.29
N THR A 50 2.91 2.50 21.52
CA THR A 50 3.63 1.86 22.63
C THR A 50 3.50 0.34 22.64
N ASP A 51 2.46 -0.22 22.01
CA ASP A 51 2.28 -1.68 21.90
C ASP A 51 3.37 -2.30 21.02
N LYS A 52 4.23 -3.10 21.64
CA LYS A 52 5.36 -3.78 21.00
C LYS A 52 4.93 -4.84 19.99
N LYS A 53 3.71 -5.39 20.10
CA LYS A 53 3.18 -6.39 19.15
C LYS A 53 2.83 -5.78 17.79
N LEU A 54 2.56 -4.48 17.74
CA LEU A 54 2.27 -3.78 16.49
C LEU A 54 3.57 -3.44 15.76
N THR A 55 3.59 -3.70 14.45
CA THR A 55 4.72 -3.47 13.56
C THR A 55 4.27 -2.78 12.27
N MET A 56 5.20 -2.48 11.36
CA MET A 56 4.85 -2.01 10.02
C MET A 56 3.94 -2.99 9.26
N HIS A 57 4.09 -4.30 9.49
CA HIS A 57 3.22 -5.29 8.87
C HIS A 57 1.77 -5.20 9.40
N SER A 58 1.58 -4.76 10.66
CA SER A 58 0.24 -4.54 11.24
C SER A 58 -0.56 -3.48 10.49
N LEU A 59 0.08 -2.51 9.83
CA LEU A 59 -0.62 -1.54 8.97
C LEU A 59 -1.25 -2.23 7.76
N ARG A 60 -0.57 -3.22 7.18
CA ARG A 60 -1.09 -4.02 6.06
C ARG A 60 -2.26 -4.90 6.52
N HIS A 61 -2.17 -5.49 7.70
CA HIS A 61 -3.31 -6.21 8.30
C HIS A 61 -4.50 -5.30 8.54
N ARG A 62 -4.28 -4.10 9.09
CA ARG A 62 -5.34 -3.10 9.28
C ARG A 62 -6.03 -2.73 7.96
N MET A 63 -5.27 -2.60 6.86
CA MET A 63 -5.86 -2.37 5.55
C MET A 63 -6.71 -3.57 5.10
N LYS A 64 -6.22 -4.81 5.27
CA LYS A 64 -6.99 -6.02 4.97
C LYS A 64 -8.30 -6.05 5.76
N ASP A 65 -8.25 -5.74 7.06
CA ASP A 65 -9.42 -5.71 7.93
C ASP A 65 -10.41 -4.61 7.54
N LYS A 66 -9.93 -3.40 7.20
CA LYS A 66 -10.79 -2.33 6.68
C LYS A 66 -11.52 -2.77 5.40
N LEU A 67 -10.81 -3.37 4.45
CA LEU A 67 -11.42 -3.88 3.21
C LEU A 67 -12.46 -4.97 3.50
N ARG A 68 -12.18 -5.89 4.43
CA ARG A 68 -13.14 -6.91 4.86
C ARG A 68 -14.39 -6.29 5.45
N ASN A 69 -14.24 -5.30 6.33
CA ASN A 69 -15.35 -4.64 7.01
C ASN A 69 -16.22 -3.78 6.08
N THR A 70 -15.73 -3.41 4.90
CA THR A 70 -16.51 -2.70 3.87
C THR A 70 -17.15 -3.63 2.84
N GLY A 71 -17.06 -4.96 3.06
CA GLY A 71 -17.60 -5.96 2.14
C GLY A 71 -16.80 -6.12 0.85
N CYS A 72 -15.51 -5.76 0.83
CA CYS A 72 -14.66 -5.97 -0.34
C CYS A 72 -14.49 -7.48 -0.62
N PRO A 73 -14.75 -7.95 -1.86
CA PRO A 73 -14.47 -9.33 -2.25
C PRO A 73 -13.01 -9.71 -1.99
N GLU A 74 -12.79 -10.92 -1.48
CA GLU A 74 -11.46 -11.38 -1.07
C GLU A 74 -10.45 -11.33 -2.23
N ALA A 75 -10.86 -11.72 -3.44
CA ALA A 75 -10.00 -11.67 -4.61
C ALA A 75 -9.51 -10.24 -4.95
N ILE A 76 -10.38 -9.23 -4.78
CA ILE A 76 -10.01 -7.82 -4.97
C ILE A 76 -9.11 -7.34 -3.82
N SER A 77 -9.42 -7.72 -2.57
CA SER A 77 -8.58 -7.40 -1.41
C SER A 77 -7.16 -7.97 -1.55
N LEU A 78 -7.04 -9.22 -2.03
CA LEU A 78 -5.76 -9.86 -2.29
C LEU A 78 -5.00 -9.17 -3.42
N ALA A 79 -5.67 -8.81 -4.51
CA ALA A 79 -5.09 -8.04 -5.61
C ALA A 79 -4.59 -6.66 -5.16
N ILE A 80 -5.38 -5.92 -4.37
CA ILE A 80 -5.02 -4.63 -3.78
C ILE A 80 -3.77 -4.73 -2.91
N LEU A 81 -3.68 -5.79 -2.11
CA LEU A 81 -2.54 -6.01 -1.26
C LEU A 81 -1.34 -6.55 -2.07
N GLY A 82 -1.53 -7.09 -3.26
CA GLY A 82 -0.47 -7.72 -4.06
C GLY A 82 -0.11 -9.11 -3.55
N HIS A 83 -1.09 -9.85 -3.02
CA HIS A 83 -0.95 -11.28 -2.80
C HIS A 83 -1.29 -12.00 -4.10
N SER A 84 -0.33 -12.77 -4.64
CA SER A 84 -0.63 -13.66 -5.75
C SER A 84 -1.55 -14.78 -5.26
N THR A 85 -2.62 -15.03 -6.02
CA THR A 85 -3.45 -16.21 -5.86
C THR A 85 -3.19 -17.08 -7.09
N ASN A 86 -2.52 -18.22 -6.91
CA ASN A 86 -2.27 -19.20 -7.96
C ASN A 86 -3.56 -19.99 -8.25
N THR A 87 -4.62 -19.30 -8.69
CA THR A 87 -5.85 -19.96 -9.15
C THR A 87 -5.99 -19.78 -10.66
N VAL A 88 -6.48 -20.83 -11.33
CA VAL A 88 -6.63 -20.86 -12.80
C VAL A 88 -7.48 -19.70 -13.31
N ALA A 89 -8.46 -19.24 -12.53
CA ALA A 89 -9.32 -18.10 -12.85
C ALA A 89 -8.59 -16.74 -12.81
N THR A 90 -7.55 -16.59 -11.98
CA THR A 90 -6.77 -15.35 -11.87
C THR A 90 -5.80 -15.15 -13.05
N ASN A 91 -5.47 -16.23 -13.78
CA ASN A 91 -4.58 -16.19 -14.94
C ASN A 91 -5.30 -15.83 -16.25
N TYR A 92 -6.64 -15.72 -16.25
CA TYR A 92 -7.38 -15.20 -17.39
C TYR A 92 -7.58 -13.68 -17.25
N GLY A 93 -6.99 -12.91 -18.18
CA GLY A 93 -7.11 -11.45 -18.24
C GLY A 93 -5.98 -10.68 -17.54
N SER A 94 -6.06 -9.35 -17.56
CA SER A 94 -5.06 -8.42 -17.03
C SER A 94 -5.22 -8.08 -15.53
N GLY A 95 -5.93 -8.92 -14.77
CA GLY A 95 -6.34 -8.65 -13.39
C GLY A 95 -7.52 -7.68 -13.28
N TYR A 96 -7.74 -7.12 -12.09
CA TYR A 96 -8.83 -6.17 -11.84
C TYR A 96 -8.54 -4.78 -12.42
N ALA A 97 -9.56 -4.14 -12.99
CA ALA A 97 -9.50 -2.75 -13.42
C ALA A 97 -9.18 -1.80 -12.23
N LEU A 98 -8.48 -0.70 -12.50
CA LEU A 98 -8.08 0.27 -11.47
C LEU A 98 -9.30 0.88 -10.78
N GLU A 99 -10.38 1.10 -11.53
CA GLU A 99 -11.64 1.66 -11.10
C GLU A 99 -12.33 0.75 -10.08
N VAL A 100 -12.33 -0.56 -10.33
CA VAL A 100 -12.88 -1.58 -9.41
C VAL A 100 -12.08 -1.60 -8.10
N MET A 101 -10.75 -1.58 -8.18
CA MET A 101 -9.92 -1.49 -6.96
C MET A 101 -10.15 -0.17 -6.21
N ARG A 102 -10.40 0.92 -6.92
CA ARG A 102 -10.62 2.26 -6.34
C ARG A 102 -11.91 2.31 -5.57
N GLU A 103 -12.99 1.78 -6.12
CA GLU A 103 -14.32 1.75 -5.48
C GLU A 103 -14.25 1.11 -4.08
N HIS A 104 -13.50 0.02 -3.94
CA HIS A 104 -13.32 -0.65 -2.65
C HIS A 104 -12.35 0.08 -1.72
N LEU A 105 -11.29 0.69 -2.25
CA LEU A 105 -10.33 1.48 -1.47
C LEU A 105 -10.94 2.76 -0.90
N GLU A 106 -11.80 3.45 -1.65
CA GLU A 106 -12.48 4.67 -1.21
C GLU A 106 -13.28 4.45 0.07
N LYS A 107 -13.94 3.29 0.18
CA LYS A 107 -14.69 2.88 1.39
C LYS A 107 -13.79 2.71 2.63
N THR A 108 -12.47 2.65 2.48
CA THR A 108 -11.50 2.49 3.59
C THR A 108 -10.81 3.78 4.03
N TRP A 109 -11.00 4.87 3.28
CA TRP A 109 -10.31 6.15 3.51
C TRP A 109 -10.94 7.01 4.60
N THR A 110 -12.13 6.64 5.07
CA THR A 110 -12.74 7.11 6.32
C THR A 110 -11.96 6.59 7.53
#